data_AF-A0A2P8QK46-F1
#
_entry.id   AF-A0A2P8QK46-F1
#
_cell.length_a   1.000
_cell.length_b   1.000
_cell.length_c   1.000
_cell.angle_alpha   90.00
_cell.angle_beta   90.00
_cell.angle_gamma   90.00
#
_symmetry.space_group_name_H-M   'P 1'
#
loop_
_entity.id
_entity.type
_entity.pdbx_description
1 polymer ?
#
loop_
_entity_poly.entity_id
_entity_poly.type
_entity_poly.pdbx_seq_one_letter_code
_entity_poly.pdbx_strand_id
1 'polypeptide(L)'
;TRTTHHTPHTTLSPTTNNQQLTTHITLSRVTVPSVAPPGKPIPVTYEWSGTWEQLQPGIVLLTWKNQDSDKQSDRWIHDRGLGLGLLVATEQLPTTNYQLPITNYQLPITNFVTEHSAMMPPSDLSAGIYTLEATYLNRNTGETYPITVPPVALQIDPGATATPAPELDLVTQERLLAATLPQGIKALDRVFAEVGRINQYDPIQDYLVQVQLAMEYRLKQEPQNLDWAYALTLAQILQQKVQGAIAALERVTQLDAQNPYAYAYLAFVHLYNWNGAAAQTALKPALALNSNIPELHALHGIAALMQGNLVQAWQDYRVVVSHKSYIGKQRSAW
;
A
#
# COMPACT_ATOMS: atom_id res chain seq x y z
N THR A 1 20.03 -24.75 5.73
CA THR A 1 19.74 -23.66 4.78
C THR A 1 18.54 -24.04 3.95
N ARG A 2 17.34 -23.61 4.34
CA ARG A 2 16.16 -23.70 3.47
C ARG A 2 16.14 -22.42 2.65
N THR A 3 16.61 -22.51 1.41
CA THR A 3 16.50 -21.44 0.42
C THR A 3 15.04 -21.33 0.00
N THR A 4 14.43 -20.16 0.24
CA THR A 4 13.22 -19.76 -0.46
C THR A 4 13.57 -19.70 -1.94
N HIS A 5 12.82 -20.43 -2.78
CA HIS A 5 13.02 -20.38 -4.22
C HIS A 5 12.69 -18.95 -4.70
N HIS A 6 13.75 -18.24 -5.13
CA HIS A 6 13.73 -17.00 -5.91
C HIS A 6 13.09 -15.75 -5.30
N THR A 7 13.68 -15.21 -4.23
CA THR A 7 13.74 -13.74 -4.01
C THR A 7 15.06 -13.37 -3.32
N PRO A 8 15.98 -12.62 -3.95
CA PRO A 8 17.30 -12.30 -3.37
C PRO A 8 17.25 -11.35 -2.16
N HIS A 9 16.06 -10.98 -1.70
CA HIS A 9 15.82 -9.91 -0.74
C HIS A 9 15.54 -10.41 0.70
N THR A 10 15.27 -11.70 0.92
CA THR A 10 14.94 -12.23 2.25
C THR A 10 15.76 -13.48 2.58
N THR A 11 16.39 -13.53 3.76
CA THR A 11 17.07 -14.74 4.25
C THR A 11 16.45 -15.25 5.55
N LEU A 12 16.33 -16.58 5.67
CA LEU A 12 15.74 -17.27 6.81
C LEU A 12 16.74 -18.25 7.44
N SER A 13 16.89 -18.18 8.77
CA SER A 13 17.73 -19.10 9.53
C SER A 13 17.04 -19.54 10.83
N PRO A 14 16.81 -20.85 11.06
CA PRO A 14 16.31 -21.36 12.34
C PRO A 14 17.46 -21.65 13.31
N THR A 15 17.26 -21.39 14.60
CA THR A 15 18.17 -21.85 15.67
C THR A 15 17.40 -22.42 16.84
N THR A 16 17.91 -23.52 17.40
CA THR A 16 17.46 -24.08 18.69
C THR A 16 18.26 -23.42 19.81
N ASN A 17 17.69 -22.41 20.47
CA ASN A 17 18.33 -21.77 21.64
C ASN A 17 17.47 -21.97 22.89
N ASN A 18 18.12 -22.25 24.02
CA ASN A 18 17.51 -22.34 25.36
C ASN A 18 17.12 -20.96 25.94
N GLN A 19 16.85 -19.96 25.09
CA GLN A 19 16.47 -18.61 25.55
C GLN A 19 14.97 -18.53 25.78
N GLN A 20 14.58 -17.77 26.81
CA GLN A 20 13.20 -17.53 27.23
C GLN A 20 12.28 -17.29 26.03
N LEU A 21 11.10 -17.93 26.03
CA LEU A 21 10.06 -17.70 25.04
C LEU A 21 9.80 -16.20 24.91
N THR A 22 10.18 -15.61 23.78
CA THR A 22 9.68 -14.29 23.41
C THR A 22 8.31 -14.51 22.76
N THR A 23 7.25 -14.07 23.44
CA THR A 23 5.89 -14.07 22.90
C THR A 23 5.69 -13.00 21.82
N HIS A 24 6.63 -12.06 21.71
CA HIS A 24 6.61 -10.92 20.81
C HIS A 24 7.80 -11.00 19.83
N ILE A 25 7.64 -10.43 18.64
CA ILE A 25 8.75 -10.28 17.70
C ILE A 25 9.79 -9.29 18.24
N THR A 26 11.04 -9.47 17.81
CA THR A 26 12.16 -8.57 18.12
C THR A 26 12.76 -8.02 16.83
N LEU A 27 12.99 -6.71 16.79
CA LEU A 27 13.82 -6.06 15.78
C LEU A 27 15.25 -5.98 16.32
N SER A 28 16.15 -6.83 15.84
CA SER A 28 17.52 -6.92 16.39
C SER A 28 18.45 -5.89 15.77
N ARG A 29 18.26 -5.56 14.47
CA ARG A 29 19.09 -4.60 13.76
C ARG A 29 18.32 -3.88 12.66
N VAL A 30 18.65 -2.60 12.49
CA VAL A 30 18.28 -1.79 11.33
C VAL A 30 19.55 -1.22 10.73
N THR A 31 19.78 -1.46 9.45
CA THR A 31 20.94 -0.93 8.72
C THR A 31 20.45 0.02 7.63
N VAL A 32 20.89 1.27 7.70
CA VAL A 32 20.61 2.35 6.74
C VAL A 32 21.92 3.10 6.45
N PRO A 33 22.04 3.85 5.34
CA PRO A 33 23.14 4.79 5.18
C PRO A 33 23.09 5.85 6.29
N SER A 34 24.23 6.45 6.62
CA SER A 34 24.29 7.53 7.62
C SER A 34 23.60 8.81 7.15
N VAL A 35 23.59 9.05 5.84
CA VAL A 35 22.97 10.21 5.20
C VAL A 35 22.28 9.82 3.89
N ALA A 36 21.16 10.47 3.57
CA ALA A 36 20.48 10.31 2.29
C ALA A 36 19.73 11.59 1.87
N PRO A 37 19.55 11.82 0.56
CA PRO A 37 18.68 12.89 0.07
C PRO A 37 17.19 12.53 0.17
N PRO A 38 16.29 13.52 0.35
CA PRO A 38 14.86 13.30 0.26
C PRO A 38 14.41 12.99 -1.17
N GLY A 39 13.24 12.36 -1.33
CA GLY A 39 12.64 12.07 -2.64
C GLY A 39 13.39 11.04 -3.49
N LYS A 40 14.33 10.29 -2.90
CA LYS A 40 15.08 9.22 -3.56
C LYS A 40 14.96 7.93 -2.76
N PRO A 41 14.97 6.75 -3.42
CA PRO A 41 15.01 5.48 -2.70
C PRO A 41 16.22 5.41 -1.75
N ILE A 42 15.99 4.93 -0.52
CA ILE A 42 17.04 4.70 0.48
C ILE A 42 17.11 3.20 0.79
N PRO A 43 18.27 2.53 0.63
CA PRO A 43 18.40 1.13 0.99
C PRO A 43 18.27 0.95 2.49
N VAL A 44 17.59 -0.12 2.90
CA VAL A 44 17.42 -0.48 4.30
C VAL A 44 17.42 -1.99 4.49
N THR A 45 18.07 -2.45 5.56
CA THR A 45 18.01 -3.84 5.99
C THR A 45 17.43 -3.95 7.39
N TYR A 46 16.46 -4.84 7.57
CA TYR A 46 15.86 -5.15 8.87
C TYR A 46 16.16 -6.61 9.24
N GLU A 47 16.60 -6.83 10.47
CA GLU A 47 16.81 -8.16 11.03
C GLU A 47 15.77 -8.40 12.14
N TRP A 48 14.88 -9.37 11.90
CA TRP A 48 13.80 -9.75 12.80
C TRP A 48 14.06 -11.12 13.41
N SER A 49 13.56 -11.32 14.63
CA SER A 49 13.50 -12.65 15.24
C SER A 49 12.20 -12.89 15.97
N GLY A 50 11.67 -14.11 15.90
CA GLY A 50 10.43 -14.49 16.59
C GLY A 50 10.05 -15.94 16.35
N THR A 51 8.95 -16.37 16.96
CA THR A 51 8.33 -17.66 16.63
C THR A 51 7.64 -17.58 15.27
N TRP A 52 7.42 -18.72 14.62
CA TRP A 52 6.78 -18.74 13.31
C TRP A 52 5.34 -18.19 13.37
N GLU A 53 4.64 -18.43 14.47
CA GLU A 53 3.27 -17.99 14.75
C GLU A 53 3.13 -16.47 14.85
N GLN A 54 4.21 -15.77 15.21
CA GLN A 54 4.28 -14.31 15.24
C GLN A 54 4.82 -13.74 13.92
N LEU A 55 5.83 -14.39 13.32
CA LEU A 55 6.42 -13.90 12.09
C LEU A 55 5.46 -14.01 10.90
N GLN A 56 4.80 -15.16 10.73
CA GLN A 56 3.99 -15.44 9.54
C GLN A 56 2.80 -14.48 9.36
N PRO A 57 1.96 -14.19 10.38
CA PRO A 57 0.85 -13.26 10.22
C PRO A 57 1.28 -11.79 10.41
N GLY A 58 2.52 -11.53 10.82
CA GLY A 58 2.96 -10.22 11.20
C GLY A 58 3.00 -9.22 10.05
N ILE A 59 2.41 -8.05 10.30
CA ILE A 59 2.62 -6.81 9.56
C ILE A 59 3.37 -5.88 10.50
N VAL A 60 4.45 -5.27 10.02
CA VAL A 60 5.15 -4.21 10.73
C VAL A 60 4.71 -2.86 10.18
N LEU A 61 4.32 -1.98 11.09
CA LEU A 61 3.95 -0.61 10.83
C LEU A 61 5.13 0.27 11.24
N LEU A 62 5.87 0.75 10.25
CA LEU A 62 7.14 1.43 10.45
C LEU A 62 6.99 2.91 10.11
N THR A 63 7.39 3.78 11.03
CA THR A 63 7.35 5.23 10.83
C THR A 63 8.73 5.81 11.12
N TRP A 64 9.35 6.42 10.13
CA TRP A 64 10.54 7.24 10.32
C TRP A 64 10.11 8.67 10.57
N LYS A 65 10.49 9.24 11.70
CA LYS A 65 10.10 10.60 12.10
C LYS A 65 11.32 11.46 12.41
N ASN A 66 11.22 12.74 12.13
CA ASN A 66 12.25 13.70 12.51
C ASN A 66 12.31 13.76 14.04
N GLN A 67 13.52 13.70 14.60
CA GLN A 67 13.74 13.71 16.04
C GLN A 67 13.36 15.06 16.67
N ASP A 68 13.48 16.14 15.91
CA ASP A 68 13.34 17.52 16.38
C ASP A 68 12.07 18.22 15.86
N SER A 69 11.16 17.47 15.20
CA SER A 69 9.92 18.01 14.62
C SER A 69 8.72 17.09 14.85
N ASP A 70 7.61 17.68 15.31
CA ASP A 70 6.32 17.00 15.47
C ASP A 70 5.41 17.16 14.23
N LYS A 71 5.90 17.78 13.15
CA LYS A 71 5.08 17.98 11.94
C LYS A 71 4.78 16.65 11.28
N GLN A 72 3.52 16.42 10.94
CA GLN A 72 3.09 15.22 10.21
C GLN A 72 3.74 15.07 8.82
N SER A 73 4.23 16.17 8.24
CA SER A 73 4.99 16.18 6.98
C SER A 73 6.45 15.74 7.16
N ASP A 74 6.98 15.79 8.39
CA ASP A 74 8.37 15.43 8.69
C ASP A 74 8.49 13.96 9.12
N ARG A 75 7.87 13.07 8.32
CA ARG A 75 7.95 11.62 8.50
C ARG A 75 7.60 10.87 7.22
N TRP A 76 7.95 9.59 7.17
CA TRP A 76 7.44 8.66 6.17
C TRP A 76 7.23 7.27 6.75
N ILE A 77 6.50 6.43 6.02
CA ILE A 77 6.17 5.07 6.46
C ILE A 77 6.74 4.01 5.53
N HIS A 78 7.00 2.83 6.09
CA HIS A 78 7.53 1.67 5.37
C HIS A 78 6.87 0.39 5.88
N ASP A 79 5.53 0.38 5.86
CA ASP A 79 4.70 -0.74 6.33
C ASP A 79 4.81 -1.93 5.39
N ARG A 80 4.81 -3.14 5.94
CA ARG A 80 4.81 -4.39 5.17
C ARG A 80 4.65 -5.62 6.07
N GLY A 81 4.35 -6.75 5.46
CA GLY A 81 4.43 -8.06 6.08
C GLY A 81 5.87 -8.44 6.41
N LEU A 82 6.08 -9.14 7.52
CA LEU A 82 7.37 -9.77 7.82
C LEU A 82 7.71 -10.80 6.74
N GLY A 83 8.99 -10.88 6.37
CA GLY A 83 9.47 -11.61 5.21
C GLY A 83 8.83 -11.14 3.90
N LEU A 84 8.40 -9.87 3.83
CA LEU A 84 7.62 -9.29 2.72
C LEU A 84 6.27 -9.99 2.47
N GLY A 85 5.74 -10.73 3.45
CA GLY A 85 4.54 -11.56 3.30
C GLY A 85 4.78 -12.91 2.62
N LEU A 86 6.04 -13.28 2.35
CA LEU A 86 6.41 -14.52 1.67
C LEU A 86 6.67 -15.69 2.63
N LEU A 87 6.40 -15.51 3.93
CA LEU A 87 6.56 -16.57 4.93
C LEU A 87 5.43 -17.59 4.77
N VAL A 88 5.76 -18.77 4.22
CA VAL A 88 4.79 -19.85 3.98
C VAL A 88 4.68 -20.73 5.22
N ALA A 89 3.46 -20.95 5.72
CA ALA A 89 3.19 -21.97 6.73
C ALA A 89 3.56 -23.34 6.15
N THR A 90 4.72 -23.88 6.51
CA THR A 90 5.00 -25.29 6.24
C THR A 90 4.20 -26.09 7.27
N GLU A 91 3.22 -26.88 6.83
CA GLU A 91 2.53 -27.88 7.68
C GLU A 91 3.51 -28.88 8.33
N GLN A 92 4.78 -28.85 7.93
CA GLN A 92 5.87 -29.61 8.51
C GLN A 92 7.03 -28.69 8.90
N LEU A 93 6.89 -28.02 10.04
CA LEU A 93 8.07 -27.79 10.87
C LEU A 93 8.69 -29.18 11.12
N PRO A 94 9.98 -29.42 10.85
CA PRO A 94 10.63 -30.60 11.36
C PRO A 94 10.62 -30.45 12.88
N THR A 95 9.62 -31.03 13.53
CA THR A 95 9.79 -31.49 14.89
C THR A 95 10.94 -32.48 14.79
N THR A 96 12.12 -32.12 15.30
CA THR A 96 13.10 -33.14 15.65
C THR A 96 12.45 -33.99 16.72
N ASN A 97 11.74 -35.04 16.29
CA ASN A 97 11.18 -36.07 17.13
C ASN A 97 12.36 -36.87 17.71
N TYR A 98 13.04 -36.29 18.70
CA TYR A 98 13.77 -37.08 19.66
C TYR A 98 12.74 -37.77 20.53
N GLN A 99 12.32 -38.97 20.12
CA GLN A 99 11.51 -39.86 20.96
C GLN A 99 12.38 -40.35 22.11
N LEU A 100 12.30 -39.68 23.26
CA LEU A 100 12.53 -40.29 24.56
C LEU A 100 11.17 -40.58 25.19
N PRO A 101 10.99 -41.73 25.88
CA PRO A 101 9.72 -42.05 26.48
C PRO A 101 9.47 -41.10 27.66
N ILE A 102 8.26 -40.51 27.67
CA ILE A 102 7.62 -39.72 28.73
C ILE A 102 7.94 -38.20 28.64
N THR A 103 6.88 -37.42 28.35
CA THR A 103 6.76 -35.95 28.14
C THR A 103 7.07 -35.41 26.73
N ASN A 104 6.02 -35.02 25.99
CA ASN A 104 6.11 -34.26 24.73
C ASN A 104 6.59 -32.82 25.02
N TYR A 105 7.90 -32.60 25.15
CA TYR A 105 8.48 -31.26 25.13
C TYR A 105 8.82 -30.87 23.69
N GLN A 106 7.98 -30.05 23.06
CA GLN A 106 8.35 -29.34 21.83
C GLN A 106 9.15 -28.09 22.21
N LEU A 107 10.42 -28.03 21.82
CA LEU A 107 11.24 -26.83 22.02
C LEU A 107 10.77 -25.72 21.06
N PRO A 108 10.54 -24.49 21.55
CA PRO A 108 10.24 -23.36 20.67
C PRO A 108 11.41 -23.09 19.73
N ILE A 109 11.15 -22.97 18.43
CA ILE A 109 12.17 -22.60 17.43
C ILE A 109 12.10 -21.09 17.21
N THR A 110 13.18 -20.39 17.52
CA THR A 110 13.35 -18.99 17.11
C THR A 110 13.82 -18.96 15.67
N ASN A 111 13.11 -18.20 14.84
CA ASN A 111 13.46 -17.97 13.44
C ASN A 111 13.98 -16.54 13.28
N PHE A 112 14.98 -16.39 12.42
CA PHE A 112 15.52 -15.11 12.01
C PHE A 112 15.12 -14.78 10.58
N VAL A 113 14.66 -13.55 10.35
CA VAL A 113 14.29 -13.02 9.04
C VAL A 113 15.15 -11.79 8.78
N THR A 114 15.96 -11.81 7.72
CA THR A 114 16.65 -10.60 7.24
C THR A 114 15.98 -10.12 5.97
N GLU A 115 15.57 -8.86 5.92
CA GLU A 115 14.91 -8.23 4.78
C GLU A 115 15.78 -7.12 4.21
N HIS A 116 16.10 -7.18 2.92
CA HIS A 116 16.79 -6.13 2.17
C HIS A 116 15.81 -5.44 1.24
N SER A 117 15.50 -4.18 1.51
CA SER A 117 14.51 -3.38 0.74
C SER A 117 15.00 -1.94 0.52
N ALA A 118 14.16 -1.13 -0.10
CA ALA A 118 14.32 0.30 -0.20
C ALA A 118 13.07 1.03 0.26
N MET A 119 13.26 2.10 1.03
CA MET A 119 12.18 3.01 1.43
C MET A 119 12.16 4.25 0.55
N MET A 120 11.02 4.94 0.50
CA MET A 120 10.85 6.19 -0.26
C MET A 120 10.41 7.34 0.68
N PRO A 121 11.33 8.20 1.15
CA PRO A 121 10.96 9.43 1.82
C PRO A 121 10.35 10.44 0.82
N PRO A 122 9.41 11.30 1.26
CA PRO A 122 8.91 12.43 0.48
C PRO A 122 10.04 13.35 0.01
N SER A 123 9.84 14.03 -1.13
CA SER A 123 10.83 14.96 -1.70
C SER A 123 10.90 16.31 -0.98
N ASP A 124 9.83 16.66 -0.27
CA ASP A 124 9.65 17.91 0.49
C ASP A 124 10.00 17.76 1.98
N LEU A 125 10.61 16.64 2.35
CA LEU A 125 11.00 16.33 3.71
C LEU A 125 12.04 17.33 4.24
N SER A 126 11.84 17.84 5.45
CA SER A 126 12.80 18.74 6.10
C SER A 126 14.14 18.02 6.36
N ALA A 127 15.25 18.76 6.23
CA ALA A 127 16.55 18.25 6.65
C ALA A 127 16.57 17.99 8.17
N GLY A 128 17.28 16.96 8.61
CA GLY A 128 17.36 16.62 10.04
C GLY A 128 17.72 15.17 10.29
N ILE A 129 17.70 14.79 11.57
CA ILE A 129 17.94 13.41 12.01
C ILE A 129 16.60 12.70 12.18
N TYR A 130 16.46 11.55 11.52
CA TYR A 130 15.27 10.73 11.56
C TYR A 130 15.51 9.45 12.33
N THR A 131 14.56 9.10 13.18
CA THR A 131 14.56 7.88 14.01
C THR A 131 13.34 7.02 13.66
N LEU A 132 13.40 5.74 14.01
CA LEU A 132 12.39 4.76 13.64
C LEU A 132 11.49 4.40 14.82
N GLU A 133 10.20 4.34 14.55
CA GLU A 133 9.18 3.72 15.40
C GLU A 133 8.60 2.49 14.68
N ALA A 134 8.26 1.47 15.47
CA ALA A 134 7.75 0.21 14.95
C ALA A 134 6.58 -0.31 15.80
N THR A 135 5.52 -0.75 15.14
CA THR A 135 4.36 -1.40 15.74
C THR A 135 4.06 -2.69 15.00
N TYR A 136 3.79 -3.76 15.73
CA TYR A 136 3.33 -5.03 15.17
C TYR A 136 1.81 -4.99 14.98
N LEU A 137 1.35 -5.61 13.91
CA LEU A 137 -0.06 -5.88 13.61
C LEU A 137 -0.21 -7.33 13.17
N ASN A 138 -0.98 -8.12 13.91
CA ASN A 138 -1.34 -9.48 13.50
C ASN A 138 -2.45 -9.42 12.46
N ARG A 139 -2.18 -9.87 11.23
CA ARG A 139 -3.19 -9.82 10.14
C ARG A 139 -4.40 -10.72 10.36
N ASN A 140 -4.30 -11.74 11.22
CA ASN A 140 -5.38 -12.69 11.47
C ASN A 140 -6.28 -12.26 12.64
N THR A 141 -5.68 -11.69 13.70
CA THR A 141 -6.41 -11.36 14.93
C THR A 141 -6.66 -9.87 15.12
N GLY A 142 -5.93 -9.00 14.39
CA GLY A 142 -5.93 -7.56 14.60
C GLY A 142 -5.18 -7.11 15.86
N GLU A 143 -4.53 -8.03 16.58
CA GLU A 143 -3.71 -7.71 17.75
C GLU A 143 -2.54 -6.79 17.36
N THR A 144 -2.26 -5.80 18.21
CA THR A 144 -1.15 -4.87 17.99
C THR A 144 -0.34 -4.63 19.24
N TYR A 145 0.97 -4.44 19.08
CA TYR A 145 1.87 -4.03 20.16
C TYR A 145 3.05 -3.21 19.64
N PRO A 146 3.61 -2.28 20.44
CA PRO A 146 4.82 -1.57 20.06
C PRO A 146 6.02 -2.53 20.04
N ILE A 147 6.92 -2.34 19.09
CA ILE A 147 8.17 -3.10 18.98
C ILE A 147 9.31 -2.19 19.45
N THR A 148 10.16 -2.67 20.36
CA THR A 148 11.37 -1.95 20.75
C THR A 148 12.33 -1.86 19.57
N VAL A 149 12.73 -0.64 19.21
CA VAL A 149 13.62 -0.37 18.08
C VAL A 149 15.05 -0.19 18.59
N PRO A 150 16.06 -0.87 18.00
CA PRO A 150 17.46 -0.65 18.33
C PRO A 150 17.88 0.78 17.90
N PRO A 151 18.85 1.41 18.58
CA PRO A 151 19.30 2.76 18.21
C PRO A 151 19.65 2.85 16.73
N VAL A 152 18.92 3.68 15.99
CA VAL A 152 19.12 3.94 14.57
C VAL A 152 18.79 5.41 14.28
N ALA A 153 19.65 6.04 13.49
CA ALA A 153 19.50 7.43 13.07
C ALA A 153 19.90 7.55 11.60
N LEU A 154 19.11 8.30 10.84
CA LEU A 154 19.35 8.61 9.44
C LEU A 154 19.34 10.12 9.26
N GLN A 155 20.42 10.70 8.75
CA GLN A 155 20.44 12.10 8.38
C GLN A 155 19.78 12.30 7.01
N ILE A 156 18.75 13.13 6.95
CA ILE A 156 18.20 13.63 5.68
C ILE A 156 18.88 14.96 5.36
N ASP A 157 19.57 14.99 4.22
CA ASP A 157 20.30 16.16 3.71
C ASP A 157 20.03 16.32 2.20
N PRO A 158 19.38 17.41 1.76
CA PRO A 158 19.16 17.69 0.34
C PRO A 158 20.42 17.71 -0.53
N GLY A 159 21.59 18.00 0.04
CA GLY A 159 22.88 18.00 -0.65
C GLY A 159 23.56 16.63 -0.75
N ALA A 160 23.01 15.59 -0.11
CA ALA A 160 23.63 14.27 -0.08
C ALA A 160 23.48 13.51 -1.41
N THR A 161 24.50 12.73 -1.73
CA THR A 161 24.44 11.79 -2.86
C THR A 161 23.59 10.58 -2.48
N ALA A 162 22.66 10.19 -3.36
CA ALA A 162 21.84 9.00 -3.14
C ALA A 162 22.70 7.73 -3.14
N THR A 163 22.53 6.90 -2.10
CA THR A 163 23.12 5.56 -2.07
C THR A 163 22.34 4.64 -3.00
N PRO A 164 22.98 3.78 -3.82
CA PRO A 164 22.28 2.81 -4.64
C PRO A 164 21.33 1.95 -3.80
N ALA A 165 20.09 1.82 -4.24
CA ALA A 165 19.04 1.10 -3.55
C ALA A 165 18.45 0.00 -4.44
N PRO A 166 17.98 -1.12 -3.87
CA PRO A 166 17.18 -2.08 -4.61
C PRO A 166 15.82 -1.46 -5.03
N GLU A 167 15.03 -2.23 -5.78
CA GLU A 167 13.63 -1.86 -6.06
C GLU A 167 12.85 -1.71 -4.75
N LEU A 168 11.88 -0.79 -4.74
CA LEU A 168 10.97 -0.59 -3.60
C LEU A 168 10.12 -1.84 -3.38
N ASP A 169 9.72 -2.10 -2.14
CA ASP A 169 8.73 -3.13 -1.85
C ASP A 169 7.36 -2.79 -2.49
N LEU A 170 6.56 -3.81 -2.76
CA LEU A 170 5.29 -3.65 -3.47
C LEU A 170 4.26 -2.81 -2.69
N VAL A 171 4.30 -2.80 -1.35
CA VAL A 171 3.42 -1.96 -0.52
C VAL A 171 3.78 -0.49 -0.70
N THR A 172 5.07 -0.16 -0.76
CA THR A 172 5.52 1.19 -1.07
C THR A 172 5.22 1.58 -2.51
N GLN A 173 5.42 0.69 -3.49
CA GLN A 173 5.08 0.96 -4.88
C GLN A 173 3.59 1.25 -5.07
N GLU A 174 2.70 0.44 -4.46
CA GLU A 174 1.26 0.64 -4.52
C GLU A 174 0.87 2.02 -3.96
N ARG A 175 1.39 2.41 -2.78
CA ARG A 175 1.07 3.71 -2.18
C ARG A 175 1.49 4.88 -3.06
N LEU A 176 2.65 4.76 -3.72
CA LEU A 176 3.13 5.78 -4.66
C LEU A 176 2.25 5.87 -5.92
N LEU A 177 1.73 4.75 -6.41
CA LEU A 177 0.76 4.73 -7.51
C LEU A 177 -0.56 5.37 -7.07
N ALA A 178 -1.07 5.00 -5.91
CA ALA A 178 -2.31 5.50 -5.36
C ALA A 178 -2.28 7.03 -5.15
N ALA A 179 -1.16 7.59 -4.70
CA ALA A 179 -0.97 9.03 -4.55
C ALA A 179 -1.10 9.82 -5.87
N THR A 180 -1.05 9.16 -7.03
CA THR A 180 -1.26 9.80 -8.35
C THR A 180 -2.71 9.79 -8.80
N LEU A 181 -3.60 9.00 -8.18
CA LEU A 181 -5.01 8.91 -8.55
C LEU A 181 -5.77 10.25 -8.58
N PRO A 182 -5.48 11.25 -7.73
CA PRO A 182 -6.08 12.58 -7.84
C PRO A 182 -5.91 13.24 -9.22
N GLN A 183 -4.88 12.85 -9.99
CA GLN A 183 -4.58 13.41 -11.31
C GLN A 183 -5.51 12.87 -12.42
N GLY A 184 -6.41 11.96 -12.08
CA GLY A 184 -7.43 11.44 -12.99
C GLY A 184 -6.87 10.55 -14.09
N ILE A 185 -7.51 10.60 -15.26
CA ILE A 185 -7.20 9.77 -16.44
C ILE A 185 -5.71 9.81 -16.83
N LYS A 186 -5.03 10.95 -16.63
CA LYS A 186 -3.60 11.11 -16.96
C LYS A 186 -2.69 10.19 -16.15
N ALA A 187 -3.06 9.86 -14.92
CA ALA A 187 -2.31 8.95 -14.07
C ALA A 187 -2.73 7.49 -14.25
N LEU A 188 -3.99 7.23 -14.63
CA LEU A 188 -4.52 5.86 -14.73
C LEU A 188 -3.74 4.99 -15.72
N ASP A 189 -3.27 5.52 -16.85
CA ASP A 189 -2.46 4.76 -17.80
C ASP A 189 -1.21 4.17 -17.14
N ARG A 190 -0.52 4.98 -16.32
CA ARG A 190 0.64 4.53 -15.57
C ARG A 190 0.25 3.53 -14.48
N VAL A 191 -0.84 3.79 -13.76
CA VAL A 191 -1.32 2.86 -12.72
C VAL A 191 -1.61 1.49 -13.31
N PHE A 192 -2.33 1.42 -14.43
CA PHE A 192 -2.63 0.15 -15.10
C PHE A 192 -1.37 -0.55 -15.64
N ALA A 193 -0.43 0.19 -16.22
CA ALA A 193 0.81 -0.38 -16.71
C ALA A 193 1.64 -1.00 -15.58
N GLU A 194 1.81 -0.29 -14.46
CA GLU A 194 2.59 -0.78 -13.32
C GLU A 194 1.89 -1.91 -12.57
N VAL A 195 0.58 -1.83 -12.35
CA VAL A 195 -0.19 -2.95 -11.78
C VAL A 195 -0.11 -4.17 -12.69
N GLY A 196 -0.22 -3.98 -14.01
CA GLY A 196 -0.05 -5.06 -14.99
C GLY A 196 1.33 -5.71 -14.92
N ARG A 197 2.39 -4.90 -14.78
CA ARG A 197 3.76 -5.39 -14.56
C ARG A 197 3.87 -6.17 -13.25
N ILE A 198 3.40 -5.60 -12.13
CA ILE A 198 3.46 -6.23 -10.80
C ILE A 198 2.74 -7.58 -10.80
N ASN A 199 1.53 -7.65 -11.36
CA ASN A 199 0.73 -8.87 -11.38
C ASN A 199 1.33 -10.00 -12.23
N GLN A 200 2.27 -9.70 -13.14
CA GLN A 200 3.02 -10.74 -13.86
C GLN A 200 4.10 -11.39 -12.99
N TYR A 201 4.64 -10.66 -11.99
CA TYR A 201 5.70 -11.13 -11.11
C TYR A 201 5.18 -11.67 -9.77
N ASP A 202 4.07 -11.13 -9.25
CA ASP A 202 3.43 -11.57 -8.02
C ASP A 202 1.97 -12.01 -8.28
N PRO A 203 1.74 -13.31 -8.53
CA PRO A 203 0.39 -13.84 -8.73
C PRO A 203 -0.42 -13.95 -7.43
N ILE A 204 0.22 -13.86 -6.25
CA ILE A 204 -0.45 -14.00 -4.95
C ILE A 204 -1.02 -12.65 -4.52
N GLN A 205 -0.31 -11.55 -4.81
CA GLN A 205 -0.72 -10.17 -4.53
C GLN A 205 -0.98 -9.91 -3.04
N ASP A 206 -0.25 -10.59 -2.13
CA ASP A 206 -0.39 -10.41 -0.67
C ASP A 206 -0.12 -8.95 -0.26
N TYR A 207 0.70 -8.23 -1.02
CA TYR A 207 0.96 -6.80 -0.79
C TYR A 207 -0.34 -5.97 -0.74
N LEU A 208 -1.39 -6.33 -1.49
CA LEU A 208 -2.66 -5.61 -1.44
C LEU A 208 -3.37 -5.78 -0.09
N VAL A 209 -3.28 -6.97 0.50
CA VAL A 209 -3.80 -7.25 1.85
C VAL A 209 -2.99 -6.50 2.89
N GLN A 210 -1.67 -6.44 2.72
CA GLN A 210 -0.78 -5.66 3.59
C GLN A 210 -1.13 -4.17 3.56
N VAL A 211 -1.28 -3.56 2.37
CA VAL A 211 -1.73 -2.16 2.21
C VAL A 211 -3.07 -1.97 2.90
N GLN A 212 -4.05 -2.82 2.61
CA GLN A 212 -5.39 -2.71 3.17
C GLN A 212 -5.34 -2.62 4.70
N LEU A 213 -4.72 -3.61 5.35
CA LEU A 213 -4.71 -3.71 6.82
C LEU A 213 -3.88 -2.59 7.46
N ALA A 214 -2.74 -2.22 6.85
CA ALA A 214 -1.92 -1.13 7.33
C ALA A 214 -2.67 0.22 7.24
N MET A 215 -3.31 0.51 6.09
CA MET A 215 -4.05 1.75 5.90
C MET A 215 -5.32 1.79 6.76
N GLU A 216 -6.04 0.68 6.92
CA GLU A 216 -7.17 0.59 7.86
C GLU A 216 -6.75 0.88 9.30
N TYR A 217 -5.59 0.38 9.73
CA TYR A 217 -5.05 0.68 11.05
C TYR A 217 -4.67 2.17 11.16
N ARG A 218 -3.92 2.69 10.20
CA ARG A 218 -3.40 4.06 10.22
C ARG A 218 -4.50 5.12 10.10
N LEU A 219 -5.52 4.89 9.27
CA LEU A 219 -6.67 5.80 9.10
C LEU A 219 -7.56 5.86 10.35
N LYS A 220 -7.46 4.91 11.30
CA LYS A 220 -8.11 5.06 12.62
C LYS A 220 -7.43 6.15 13.45
N GLN A 221 -6.12 6.33 13.27
CA GLN A 221 -5.32 7.33 13.98
C GLN A 221 -5.34 8.67 13.26
N GLU A 222 -5.28 8.64 11.92
CA GLU A 222 -5.25 9.83 11.08
C GLU A 222 -6.34 9.75 10.00
N PRO A 223 -7.61 9.97 10.39
CA PRO A 223 -8.74 9.79 9.49
C PRO A 223 -8.79 10.79 8.33
N GLN A 224 -7.98 11.85 8.39
CA GLN A 224 -7.90 12.91 7.38
C GLN A 224 -6.74 12.73 6.40
N ASN A 225 -5.97 11.63 6.51
CA ASN A 225 -4.82 11.40 5.63
C ASN A 225 -5.30 10.95 4.24
N LEU A 226 -5.28 11.88 3.28
CA LEU A 226 -5.81 11.66 1.93
C LEU A 226 -5.03 10.60 1.15
N ASP A 227 -3.70 10.63 1.24
CA ASP A 227 -2.84 9.67 0.52
C ASP A 227 -3.12 8.24 0.98
N TRP A 228 -3.32 8.03 2.28
CA TRP A 228 -3.67 6.72 2.84
C TRP A 228 -5.08 6.29 2.45
N ALA A 229 -6.03 7.22 2.31
CA ALA A 229 -7.38 6.93 1.82
C ALA A 229 -7.36 6.49 0.34
N TYR A 230 -6.52 7.10 -0.50
CA TYR A 230 -6.32 6.66 -1.88
C TYR A 230 -5.59 5.31 -1.97
N ALA A 231 -4.57 5.06 -1.13
CA ALA A 231 -3.92 3.75 -1.07
C ALA A 231 -4.89 2.64 -0.66
N LEU A 232 -5.71 2.87 0.37
CA LEU A 232 -6.76 1.91 0.73
C LEU A 232 -7.74 1.70 -0.44
N THR A 233 -8.11 2.75 -1.15
CA THR A 233 -9.00 2.67 -2.31
C THR A 233 -8.42 1.77 -3.40
N LEU A 234 -7.16 2.00 -3.82
CA LEU A 234 -6.52 1.22 -4.87
C LEU A 234 -6.37 -0.25 -4.43
N ALA A 235 -5.94 -0.51 -3.20
CA ALA A 235 -5.87 -1.86 -2.65
C ALA A 235 -7.22 -2.59 -2.66
N GLN A 236 -8.33 -1.93 -2.32
CA GLN A 236 -9.67 -2.53 -2.34
C GLN A 236 -10.15 -2.81 -3.77
N ILE A 237 -9.88 -1.90 -4.71
CA ILE A 237 -10.23 -2.06 -6.14
C ILE A 237 -9.47 -3.24 -6.75
N LEU A 238 -8.15 -3.32 -6.53
CA LEU A 238 -7.32 -4.38 -7.10
C LEU A 238 -7.66 -5.76 -6.52
N GLN A 239 -8.08 -5.82 -5.26
CA GLN A 239 -8.64 -7.03 -4.64
C GLN A 239 -10.10 -7.32 -5.05
N GLN A 240 -10.72 -6.46 -5.88
CA GLN A 240 -12.12 -6.56 -6.29
C GLN A 240 -13.12 -6.56 -5.12
N LYS A 241 -12.74 -5.96 -3.99
CA LYS A 241 -13.59 -5.84 -2.79
C LYS A 241 -14.53 -4.65 -2.94
N VAL A 242 -15.60 -4.85 -3.70
CA VAL A 242 -16.55 -3.79 -4.10
C VAL A 242 -17.05 -2.94 -2.92
N GLN A 243 -17.51 -3.55 -1.84
CA GLN A 243 -18.04 -2.80 -0.69
C GLN A 243 -16.94 -2.00 0.03
N GLY A 244 -15.74 -2.58 0.16
CA GLY A 244 -14.59 -1.89 0.75
C GLY A 244 -14.12 -0.72 -0.13
N ALA A 245 -14.14 -0.89 -1.46
CA ALA A 245 -13.82 0.17 -2.40
C ALA A 245 -14.83 1.32 -2.35
N ILE A 246 -16.13 1.03 -2.26
CA ILE A 246 -17.18 2.05 -2.08
C ILE A 246 -16.92 2.83 -0.78
N ALA A 247 -16.74 2.16 0.35
CA ALA A 247 -16.51 2.82 1.63
C ALA A 247 -15.22 3.67 1.64
N ALA A 248 -14.15 3.18 1.03
CA ALA A 248 -12.90 3.93 0.88
C ALA A 248 -13.09 5.17 0.00
N LEU A 249 -13.80 5.05 -1.12
CA LEU A 249 -14.08 6.15 -2.04
C LEU A 249 -15.05 7.18 -1.45
N GLU A 250 -16.04 6.77 -0.66
CA GLU A 250 -16.90 7.69 0.09
C GLU A 250 -16.05 8.58 1.01
N ARG A 251 -15.08 8.01 1.73
CA ARG A 251 -14.11 8.80 2.52
C ARG A 251 -13.27 9.72 1.62
N VAL A 252 -12.74 9.22 0.51
CA VAL A 252 -11.95 10.06 -0.43
C VAL A 252 -12.77 11.23 -0.93
N THR A 253 -14.05 11.05 -1.30
CA THR A 253 -14.91 12.17 -1.75
C THR A 253 -15.21 13.21 -0.66
N GLN A 254 -15.06 12.86 0.61
CA GLN A 254 -15.15 13.80 1.72
C GLN A 254 -13.84 14.57 1.91
N LEU A 255 -12.70 13.89 1.79
CA LEU A 255 -11.37 14.48 1.98
C LEU A 255 -10.90 15.30 0.77
N ASP A 256 -11.29 14.91 -0.44
CA ASP A 256 -10.90 15.49 -1.73
C ASP A 256 -12.13 16.01 -2.50
N ALA A 257 -13.02 16.72 -1.79
CA ALA A 257 -14.33 17.15 -2.29
C ALA A 257 -14.28 18.12 -3.48
N GLN A 258 -13.11 18.70 -3.79
CA GLN A 258 -12.92 19.60 -4.94
C GLN A 258 -12.40 18.86 -6.18
N ASN A 259 -12.13 17.56 -6.07
CA ASN A 259 -11.62 16.77 -7.17
C ASN A 259 -12.75 15.98 -7.86
N PRO A 260 -13.08 16.29 -9.13
CA PRO A 260 -14.13 15.57 -9.86
C PRO A 260 -13.78 14.08 -10.07
N TYR A 261 -12.50 13.70 -10.05
CA TYR A 261 -12.09 12.30 -10.26
C TYR A 261 -12.40 11.40 -9.07
N ALA A 262 -12.37 11.90 -7.83
CA ALA A 262 -12.77 11.14 -6.64
C ALA A 262 -14.20 10.58 -6.78
N TYR A 263 -15.12 11.44 -7.20
CA TYR A 263 -16.51 11.10 -7.49
C TYR A 263 -16.66 10.20 -8.73
N ALA A 264 -15.83 10.40 -9.76
CA ALA A 264 -15.82 9.55 -10.95
C ALA A 264 -15.43 8.10 -10.60
N TYR A 265 -14.43 7.91 -9.73
CA TYR A 265 -14.03 6.59 -9.25
C TYR A 265 -15.15 5.93 -8.43
N LEU A 266 -15.80 6.67 -7.51
CA LEU A 266 -16.95 6.17 -6.76
C LEU A 266 -18.08 5.72 -7.69
N ALA A 267 -18.40 6.54 -8.68
CA ALA A 267 -19.40 6.21 -9.68
C ALA A 267 -19.02 4.97 -10.49
N PHE A 268 -17.77 4.86 -10.93
CA PHE A 268 -17.28 3.69 -11.66
C PHE A 268 -17.46 2.40 -10.85
N VAL A 269 -17.11 2.41 -9.56
CA VAL A 269 -17.29 1.23 -8.68
C VAL A 269 -18.78 0.91 -8.49
N HIS A 270 -19.66 1.90 -8.38
CA HIS A 270 -21.11 1.67 -8.38
C HIS A 270 -21.63 1.05 -9.67
N LEU A 271 -21.14 1.49 -10.84
CA LEU A 271 -21.49 0.90 -12.14
C LEU A 271 -21.01 -0.55 -12.23
N TYR A 272 -19.79 -0.83 -11.77
CA TYR A 272 -19.27 -2.20 -11.66
C TYR A 272 -20.15 -3.07 -10.74
N ASN A 273 -20.69 -2.50 -9.66
CA ASN A 273 -21.65 -3.15 -8.77
C ASN A 273 -23.11 -3.16 -9.29
N TRP A 274 -23.31 -2.89 -10.57
CA TRP A 274 -24.62 -2.81 -11.22
C TRP A 274 -25.62 -1.80 -10.61
N ASN A 275 -25.13 -0.76 -9.94
CA ASN A 275 -25.97 0.25 -9.28
C ASN A 275 -25.91 1.60 -10.01
N GLY A 276 -26.66 1.70 -11.11
CA GLY A 276 -26.71 2.91 -11.95
C GLY A 276 -27.23 4.15 -11.20
N ALA A 277 -28.22 3.98 -10.30
CA ALA A 277 -28.78 5.10 -9.55
C ALA A 277 -27.78 5.72 -8.55
N ALA A 278 -27.00 4.87 -7.84
CA ALA A 278 -25.94 5.34 -6.96
C ALA A 278 -24.80 6.00 -7.76
N ALA A 279 -24.40 5.40 -8.88
CA ALA A 279 -23.39 5.99 -9.77
C ALA A 279 -23.81 7.38 -10.27
N GLN A 280 -25.05 7.53 -10.70
CA GLN A 280 -25.59 8.82 -11.14
C GLN A 280 -25.59 9.84 -10.00
N THR A 281 -25.92 9.42 -8.78
CA THR A 281 -25.88 10.29 -7.59
C THR A 281 -24.45 10.74 -7.28
N ALA A 282 -23.49 9.81 -7.32
CA ALA A 282 -22.07 10.10 -7.12
C ALA A 282 -21.49 11.05 -8.18
N LEU A 283 -21.99 11.05 -9.42
CA LEU A 283 -21.52 11.92 -10.50
C LEU A 283 -22.02 13.37 -10.42
N LYS A 284 -23.10 13.65 -9.68
CA LYS A 284 -23.68 15.01 -9.61
C LYS A 284 -22.65 16.05 -9.14
N PRO A 285 -21.88 15.84 -8.06
CA PRO A 285 -20.83 16.79 -7.66
C PRO A 285 -19.73 16.93 -8.72
N ALA A 286 -19.27 15.83 -9.33
CA ALA A 286 -18.23 15.87 -10.37
C ALA A 286 -18.62 16.73 -11.57
N LEU A 287 -19.85 16.56 -12.07
CA LEU A 287 -20.37 17.33 -13.20
C LEU A 287 -20.56 18.81 -12.85
N ALA A 288 -20.90 19.12 -11.59
CA ALA A 288 -20.97 20.50 -11.11
C ALA A 288 -19.59 21.15 -10.97
N LEU A 289 -18.58 20.39 -10.54
CA LEU A 289 -17.20 20.85 -10.42
C LEU A 289 -16.56 21.09 -11.79
N ASN A 290 -16.72 20.15 -12.73
CA ASN A 290 -16.16 20.27 -14.07
C ASN A 290 -16.93 19.43 -15.10
N SER A 291 -17.90 20.06 -15.76
CA SER A 291 -18.70 19.43 -16.82
C SER A 291 -17.95 19.27 -18.15
N ASN A 292 -16.70 19.73 -18.28
CA ASN A 292 -15.95 19.61 -19.53
C ASN A 292 -15.20 18.28 -19.65
N ILE A 293 -15.16 17.46 -18.60
CA ILE A 293 -14.49 16.14 -18.61
C ILE A 293 -15.37 15.13 -19.35
N PRO A 294 -14.98 14.63 -20.54
CA PRO A 294 -15.80 13.72 -21.33
C PRO A 294 -16.11 12.40 -20.61
N GLU A 295 -15.18 11.91 -19.79
CA GLU A 295 -15.32 10.67 -19.04
C GLU A 295 -16.47 10.73 -18.03
N LEU A 296 -16.76 11.90 -17.44
CA LEU A 296 -17.90 12.06 -16.53
C LEU A 296 -19.23 11.88 -17.25
N HIS A 297 -19.35 12.42 -18.47
CA HIS A 297 -20.53 12.22 -19.32
C HIS A 297 -20.64 10.76 -19.77
N ALA A 298 -19.51 10.12 -20.09
CA ALA A 298 -19.52 8.69 -20.43
C ALA A 298 -20.06 7.84 -19.27
N LEU A 299 -19.57 8.06 -18.05
CA LEU A 299 -20.06 7.36 -16.85
C LEU A 299 -21.54 7.67 -16.56
N HIS A 300 -21.96 8.94 -16.72
CA HIS A 300 -23.35 9.34 -16.52
C HIS A 300 -24.29 8.69 -17.54
N GLY A 301 -23.87 8.63 -18.81
CA GLY A 301 -24.62 7.96 -19.86
C GLY A 301 -24.77 6.45 -19.61
N ILE A 302 -23.71 5.78 -19.14
CA ILE A 302 -23.79 4.36 -18.73
C ILE A 302 -24.76 4.20 -17.56
N ALA A 303 -24.67 5.07 -16.54
CA ALA A 303 -25.60 5.07 -15.41
C ALA A 303 -27.05 5.23 -15.85
N ALA A 304 -27.31 6.10 -16.83
CA ALA A 304 -28.64 6.31 -17.41
C ALA A 304 -29.13 5.08 -18.18
N LEU A 305 -28.27 4.43 -18.98
CA LEU A 305 -28.61 3.19 -19.71
C LEU A 305 -29.02 2.07 -18.76
N MET A 306 -28.27 1.87 -17.67
CA MET A 306 -28.58 0.84 -16.66
C MET A 306 -29.93 1.07 -15.97
N GLN A 307 -30.42 2.31 -15.98
CA GLN A 307 -31.73 2.70 -15.45
C GLN A 307 -32.83 2.75 -16.53
N GLY A 308 -32.53 2.37 -17.78
CA GLY A 308 -33.47 2.44 -18.90
C GLY A 308 -33.74 3.85 -19.43
N ASN A 309 -32.98 4.87 -19.01
CA ASN A 309 -33.13 6.24 -19.47
C ASN A 309 -32.33 6.48 -20.77
N LEU A 310 -32.89 6.00 -21.89
CA LEU A 310 -32.26 6.05 -23.21
C LEU A 310 -32.06 7.48 -23.74
N VAL A 311 -32.95 8.41 -23.37
CA VAL A 311 -32.86 9.81 -23.82
C VAL A 311 -31.65 10.50 -23.20
N GLN A 312 -31.48 10.38 -21.88
CA GLN A 312 -30.32 10.93 -21.17
C GLN A 312 -29.03 10.30 -21.67
N ALA A 313 -29.00 8.98 -21.80
CA ALA A 313 -27.83 8.27 -22.32
C ALA A 313 -27.40 8.77 -23.71
N TRP A 314 -28.37 9.03 -24.60
CA TRP A 314 -28.08 9.59 -25.92
C TRP A 314 -27.56 11.02 -25.86
N GLN A 315 -28.09 11.86 -24.95
CA GLN A 315 -27.59 13.22 -24.74
C GLN A 315 -26.14 13.21 -24.28
N ASP A 316 -25.81 12.38 -23.28
CA ASP A 316 -24.44 12.26 -22.75
C ASP A 316 -23.47 11.75 -23.82
N TYR A 317 -23.88 10.75 -24.61
CA TYR A 317 -23.10 10.23 -25.73
C TYR A 317 -22.71 11.31 -26.74
N ARG A 318 -23.63 12.23 -27.07
CA ARG A 318 -23.35 13.34 -27.99
C ARG A 318 -22.26 14.26 -27.47
N VAL A 319 -22.22 14.53 -26.17
CA VAL A 319 -21.17 15.34 -25.54
C VAL A 319 -19.81 14.67 -25.74
N VAL A 320 -19.71 13.37 -25.47
CA VAL A 320 -18.47 12.60 -25.63
C VAL A 320 -17.96 12.60 -27.08
N VAL A 321 -18.84 12.35 -28.07
CA VAL A 321 -18.43 12.27 -29.48
C VAL A 321 -18.03 13.64 -30.05
N SER A 322 -18.75 14.70 -29.68
CA SER A 322 -18.41 16.06 -30.12
C SER A 322 -17.01 16.49 -29.65
N HIS A 323 -16.62 16.09 -28.44
CA HIS A 323 -15.29 16.36 -27.89
C HIS A 323 -14.17 15.59 -28.61
N LYS A 324 -14.38 14.30 -28.93
CA LYS A 324 -13.40 13.50 -29.70
C LYS A 324 -13.21 14.03 -31.13
N SER A 325 -14.28 14.52 -31.76
CA SER A 325 -14.21 15.12 -33.10
C SER A 325 -13.37 16.41 -33.12
N TYR A 326 -13.44 17.22 -32.05
CA TYR A 326 -12.64 18.44 -31.91
C TYR A 326 -11.13 18.15 -31.80
N ILE A 327 -10.73 17.16 -30.99
CA ILE A 327 -9.33 16.76 -30.82
C ILE A 327 -8.77 16.12 -32.11
N GLY A 328 -9.59 15.33 -32.83
CA GLY A 328 -9.22 14.74 -34.11
C GLY A 328 -8.93 15.79 -35.20
N LYS A 329 -9.73 16.87 -35.26
CA LYS A 329 -9.52 17.98 -36.21
C LYS A 329 -8.31 18.86 -35.88
N GLN A 330 -7.99 19.04 -34.59
CA GLN A 330 -6.79 19.79 -34.19
C GLN A 330 -5.50 19.04 -34.54
N ARG A 331 -5.48 17.70 -34.43
CA ARG A 331 -4.31 16.88 -34.82
C ARG A 331 -4.08 16.79 -36.33
N SER A 332 -5.10 17.03 -37.15
CA SER A 332 -4.97 17.08 -38.62
C SER A 332 -4.60 18.48 -39.16
N ALA A 333 -4.49 19.47 -38.28
CA ALA A 333 -4.17 20.86 -38.61
C ALA A 333 -2.74 21.27 -38.20
N TRP A 334 -1.91 20.31 -37.77
CA TRP A 334 -0.47 20.46 -37.51
C TRP A 334 0.33 19.56 -38.43
#